data_AF-A0A7C1TTZ6-F1
#
_entry.id   AF-A0A7C1TTZ6-F1
#
_cell.length_a   1.000
_cell.length_b   1.000
_cell.length_c   1.000
_cell.angle_alpha   90.00
_cell.angle_beta   90.00
_cell.angle_gamma   90.00
#
_symmetry.space_group_name_H-M   'P 1'
#
loop_
_entity.id
_entity.type
_entity.pdbx_description
1 polymer ?
#
loop_
_entity_poly.entity_id
_entity_poly.type
_entity_poly.pdbx_seq_one_letter_code
_entity_poly.pdbx_strand_id
1 'polypeptide(L)'
;MLQKSKNQPGPISRPSFRKTCPLGELTEQQFLSDYWHKKPLLIRRAFPDFSTPLSPDELAALACEKDVEARLILEKDGPIPWTLEHGLF
;
A
#
# COMPACT_ATOMS: atom_id res chain seq x y z
N MET A 1 17.80 22.63 51.44
CA MET A 1 18.08 21.36 50.76
C MET A 1 16.73 20.69 50.47
N LEU A 2 16.15 20.95 49.29
CA LEU A 2 14.83 20.44 48.90
C LEU A 2 14.99 19.21 47.99
N GLN A 3 14.13 18.23 48.24
CA GLN A 3 14.15 16.88 47.70
C GLN A 3 13.92 16.88 46.18
N LYS A 4 14.71 16.09 45.44
CA LYS A 4 14.56 15.88 43.99
C LYS A 4 13.30 15.04 43.71
N SER A 5 12.34 15.65 43.02
CA SER A 5 11.15 14.98 42.47
C SER A 5 11.57 13.97 41.38
N LYS A 6 11.26 12.69 41.60
CA LYS A 6 11.38 11.62 40.61
C LYS A 6 10.20 11.72 39.64
N ASN A 7 10.35 12.47 38.55
CA ASN A 7 9.47 12.32 37.39
C ASN A 7 10.00 11.17 36.54
N GLN A 8 9.50 9.96 36.78
CA GLN A 8 9.65 8.85 35.83
C GLN A 8 8.49 8.93 34.83
N PRO A 9 8.74 9.02 33.52
CA PRO A 9 7.66 8.89 32.55
C PRO A 9 7.10 7.47 32.65
N GLY A 10 5.78 7.36 32.77
CA GLY A 10 5.08 6.07 32.76
C GLY A 10 5.39 5.26 31.50
N PRO A 11 5.09 3.95 31.48
CA PRO A 11 5.35 3.13 30.30
C PRO A 11 4.66 3.76 29.10
N ILE A 12 5.45 4.12 28.09
CA ILE A 12 4.96 4.58 26.80
C ILE A 12 4.06 3.45 26.27
N SER A 13 2.75 3.64 26.34
CA SER A 13 1.78 2.73 25.72
C SER A 13 2.13 2.66 24.24
N ARG A 14 2.78 1.57 23.83
CA ARG A 14 3.03 1.31 22.42
C ARG A 14 1.66 1.30 21.73
N PRO A 15 1.45 2.09 20.67
CA PRO A 15 0.21 1.97 19.90
C PRO A 15 0.07 0.50 19.51
N SER A 16 -1.07 -0.10 19.88
CA SER A 16 -1.41 -1.45 19.49
C SER A 16 -1.69 -1.42 17.99
N PHE A 17 -0.64 -1.58 17.18
CA PHE A 17 -0.80 -1.95 15.80
C PHE A 17 -1.36 -3.36 15.81
N ARG A 18 -2.69 -3.49 15.77
CA ARG A 18 -3.30 -4.76 15.35
C ARG A 18 -2.74 -5.02 13.97
N LYS A 19 -1.83 -5.99 13.86
CA LYS A 19 -1.33 -6.48 12.57
C LYS A 19 -2.54 -7.01 11.82
N THR A 20 -3.12 -6.20 10.93
CA THR A 20 -4.09 -6.68 9.95
C THR A 20 -3.30 -7.50 8.94
N CYS A 21 -3.43 -8.82 9.02
CA CYS A 21 -2.87 -9.72 8.02
C CYS A 21 -3.67 -9.55 6.73
N PRO A 22 -3.03 -9.28 5.56
CA PRO A 22 -3.74 -9.09 4.30
C PRO A 22 -4.35 -10.39 3.73
N LEU A 23 -4.24 -11.50 4.47
CA LEU A 23 -4.74 -12.82 4.08
C LEU A 23 -6.19 -13.08 4.55
N GLY A 24 -6.84 -12.10 5.19
CA GLY A 24 -8.19 -12.26 5.72
C GLY A 24 -8.24 -13.33 6.81
N GLU A 25 -9.06 -14.37 6.60
CA GLU A 25 -9.22 -15.49 7.53
C GLU A 25 -8.19 -16.62 7.28
N LEU A 26 -7.41 -16.54 6.20
CA LEU A 26 -6.42 -17.56 5.88
C LEU A 26 -5.18 -17.41 6.74
N THR A 27 -4.63 -18.55 7.17
CA THR A 27 -3.26 -18.58 7.66
C THR A 27 -2.28 -18.47 6.50
N GLU A 28 -1.07 -18.00 6.80
CA GLU A 28 0.04 -17.99 5.83
C GLU A 28 0.30 -19.38 5.25
N GLN A 29 0.21 -20.42 6.09
CA GLN A 29 0.41 -21.82 5.69
C GLN A 29 -0.64 -22.26 4.67
N GLN A 30 -1.93 -21.96 4.92
CA GLN A 30 -3.02 -22.26 3.99
C GLN A 30 -2.86 -21.52 2.66
N PHE A 31 -2.44 -20.24 2.71
CA PHE A 31 -2.18 -19.47 1.50
C PHE A 31 -1.07 -20.09 0.65
N LEU A 32 0.06 -20.46 1.26
CA LEU A 32 1.20 -21.06 0.58
C LEU A 32 0.90 -22.48 0.06
N SER A 33 0.16 -23.28 0.82
CA SER A 33 -0.16 -24.66 0.43
C SER A 33 -1.21 -24.74 -0.66
N ASP A 34 -2.20 -23.85 -0.69
CA ASP A 34 -3.38 -24.06 -1.52
C ASP A 34 -3.50 -23.04 -2.67
N TYR A 35 -2.86 -21.87 -2.56
CA TYR A 35 -3.08 -20.74 -3.49
C TYR A 35 -1.80 -20.22 -4.15
N TRP A 36 -0.72 -20.02 -3.40
CA TRP A 36 0.51 -19.44 -3.92
C TRP A 36 1.04 -20.23 -5.12
N HIS A 37 1.20 -19.55 -6.27
CA HIS A 37 1.62 -20.13 -7.55
C HIS A 37 0.75 -21.30 -8.06
N LYS A 38 -0.50 -21.43 -7.60
CA LYS A 38 -1.41 -22.54 -7.96
C LYS A 38 -2.71 -22.05 -8.61
N LYS A 39 -3.39 -21.10 -7.97
CA LYS A 39 -4.67 -20.57 -8.44
C LYS A 39 -4.93 -19.16 -7.92
N PRO A 40 -5.67 -18.32 -8.67
CA PRO A 40 -6.04 -16.99 -8.19
C PRO A 40 -6.94 -17.07 -6.95
N LEU A 41 -6.85 -16.05 -6.10
CA LEU A 41 -7.66 -15.91 -4.88
C LEU A 41 -8.05 -14.45 -4.69
N LEU A 42 -9.34 -14.18 -4.49
CA LEU A 42 -9.84 -12.86 -4.10
C LEU A 42 -10.03 -12.79 -2.59
N ILE A 43 -9.20 -12.00 -1.90
CA ILE A 43 -9.32 -11.75 -0.45
C ILE A 43 -10.11 -10.48 -0.24
N ARG A 44 -11.40 -10.63 0.12
CA ARG A 44 -12.28 -9.48 0.38
C ARG A 44 -11.86 -8.78 1.67
N ARG A 45 -11.85 -7.44 1.66
CA ARG A 45 -11.50 -6.60 2.82
C ARG A 45 -10.14 -6.96 3.45
N ALA A 46 -9.15 -7.33 2.62
CA ALA A 46 -7.77 -7.63 3.07
C ALA A 46 -7.18 -6.51 3.95
N PHE A 47 -7.54 -5.26 3.65
CA PHE A 47 -7.24 -4.09 4.45
C PHE A 47 -8.55 -3.43 4.89
N PRO A 48 -9.01 -3.63 6.14
CA PRO A 48 -10.13 -2.89 6.68
C PRO A 48 -9.84 -1.39 6.66
N ASP A 49 -10.84 -0.58 6.31
CA ASP A 49 -10.76 0.89 6.31
C ASP A 49 -9.60 1.45 5.46
N PHE A 50 -9.33 0.79 4.33
CA PHE A 50 -8.28 1.20 3.39
C PHE A 50 -8.50 2.62 2.88
N SER A 51 -7.46 3.44 3.00
CA SER A 51 -7.36 4.76 2.40
C SER A 51 -6.12 4.79 1.51
N THR A 52 -6.26 5.34 0.30
CA THR A 52 -5.14 5.48 -0.62
C THR A 52 -4.10 6.43 -0.03
N PRO A 53 -2.80 6.07 -0.02
CA PRO A 53 -1.75 6.92 0.54
C PRO A 53 -1.36 8.11 -0.34
N LEU A 54 -1.84 8.14 -1.59
CA LEU A 54 -1.52 9.15 -2.60
C LEU A 54 -2.81 9.62 -3.27
N SER A 55 -2.91 10.92 -3.52
CA SER A 55 -3.93 11.50 -4.38
C SER A 55 -3.61 11.29 -5.87
N PRO A 56 -4.59 11.46 -6.77
CA PRO A 56 -4.35 11.39 -8.21
C PRO A 56 -3.30 12.41 -8.70
N ASP A 57 -3.31 13.63 -8.16
CA ASP A 57 -2.38 14.70 -8.55
C ASP A 57 -0.95 14.37 -8.11
N GLU A 58 -0.79 13.80 -6.91
CA GLU A 58 0.52 13.33 -6.43
C GLU A 58 1.04 12.17 -7.26
N LEU A 59 0.17 11.24 -7.68
CA LEU A 59 0.56 10.14 -8.57
C LEU A 59 0.98 10.65 -9.96
N ALA A 60 0.26 11.64 -10.51
CA ALA A 60 0.63 12.26 -11.78
C ALA A 60 1.98 12.97 -11.68
N ALA A 61 2.22 13.72 -10.60
CA ALA A 61 3.51 14.36 -10.36
C ALA A 61 4.67 13.33 -10.25
N LEU A 62 4.45 12.21 -9.57
CA LEU A 62 5.43 11.11 -9.50
C LEU A 62 5.72 10.52 -10.88
N ALA A 63 4.72 10.42 -11.76
CA ALA A 63 4.90 9.92 -13.13
C ALA A 63 5.80 10.84 -13.99
N CYS A 64 5.96 12.11 -13.61
CA CYS A 64 6.86 13.07 -14.28
C CYS A 64 8.31 13.00 -13.78
N GLU A 65 8.63 12.14 -12.79
CA GLU A 65 9.98 12.01 -12.24
C GLU A 65 10.86 11.07 -13.08
N LYS A 66 12.12 11.48 -13.33
CA LYS A 66 13.04 10.77 -14.24
C LYS A 66 13.37 9.34 -13.81
N ASP A 67 13.32 9.09 -12.50
CA ASP A 67 13.70 7.81 -11.90
C ASP A 67 12.47 6.91 -11.66
N VAL A 68 11.29 7.35 -12.13
CA VAL A 68 10.03 6.62 -12.01
C VAL A 68 9.62 6.06 -13.37
N GLU A 69 9.39 4.75 -13.42
CA GLU A 69 8.87 4.07 -14.60
C GLU A 69 7.34 4.25 -14.67
N ALA A 70 6.89 5.17 -15.53
CA ALA A 70 5.49 5.44 -15.77
C ALA A 70 5.04 5.09 -17.20
N ARG A 71 3.76 4.75 -17.33
CA ARG A 71 3.13 4.38 -18.62
C ARG A 71 1.70 4.89 -18.66
N LEU A 72 1.28 5.35 -19.84
CA LEU A 72 -0.10 5.73 -20.13
C LEU A 72 -0.65 4.79 -21.20
N ILE A 73 -1.80 4.16 -20.90
CA ILE A 73 -2.51 3.28 -21.82
C ILE A 73 -3.82 3.96 -22.21
N LEU A 74 -3.94 4.29 -23.47
CA LEU A 74 -5.08 5.00 -24.04
C LEU A 74 -5.88 4.04 -24.91
N GLU A 75 -7.06 3.60 -24.42
CA GLU A 75 -7.99 2.79 -25.24
C GLU A 75 -8.42 3.56 -26.50
N LYS A 76 -8.70 4.85 -26.32
CA LYS A 76 -9.16 5.81 -27.34
C LYS A 76 -8.34 7.09 -27.21
N ASP A 77 -8.45 7.99 -28.18
CA ASP A 77 -7.81 9.32 -28.19
C ASP A 77 -6.28 9.34 -28.34
N GLY A 78 -5.65 8.19 -28.51
CA GLY A 78 -4.27 8.08 -29.02
C GLY A 78 -4.21 8.09 -30.56
N PRO A 79 -2.99 8.09 -31.16
CA PRO A 79 -2.82 7.97 -32.60
C PRO A 79 -3.50 6.74 -33.21
N ILE A 80 -3.58 5.65 -32.42
CA ILE A 80 -4.36 4.45 -32.71
C ILE A 80 -5.08 3.97 -31.43
N PRO A 81 -6.16 3.18 -31.53
CA PRO A 81 -6.75 2.52 -30.36
C PRO A 81 -5.70 1.66 -29.64
N TRP A 82 -5.76 1.64 -28.30
CA TRP A 82 -4.77 0.97 -27.44
C TRP A 82 -3.33 1.48 -27.65
N THR A 83 -3.16 2.80 -27.63
CA THR A 83 -1.84 3.42 -27.63
C THR A 83 -1.16 3.26 -26.27
N LEU A 84 0.12 2.94 -26.28
CA LEU A 84 0.99 2.91 -25.10
C LEU A 84 2.04 4.02 -25.20
N GLU A 85 2.09 4.88 -24.19
CA GLU A 85 3.10 5.93 -24.05
C GLU A 85 3.95 5.67 -22.80
N HIS A 86 5.25 5.99 -22.90
CA HIS A 86 6.25 5.81 -21.85
C HIS A 86 6.91 7.14 -21.51
N GLY A 87 7.26 7.34 -20.24
CA GLY A 87 8.14 8.42 -19.82
C GLY A 87 7.47 9.44 -18.91
N LEU A 88 8.03 10.66 -18.95
CA LEU A 88 7.60 11.81 -18.16
C LEU A 88 6.45 12.50 -18.89
N PHE A 89 5.29 12.57 -18.25
CA PHE A 89 4.11 13.25 -18.77
C PHE A 89 4.12 14.74 -18.43
#